data_AF-A0A6A4PYE6-F1
#
_entry.id   AF-A0A6A4PYE6-F1
#
_cell.length_a   1.000
_cell.length_b   1.000
_cell.length_c   1.000
_cell.angle_alpha   90.00
_cell.angle_beta   90.00
_cell.angle_gamma   90.00
#
_symmetry.space_group_name_H-M   'P 1'
#
loop_
_entity.id
_entity.type
_entity.pdbx_description
1 polymer ?
#
loop_
_entity_poly.entity_id
_entity_poly.type
_entity_poly.pdbx_seq_one_letter_code
_entity_poly.pdbx_strand_id
1 'polypeptide(L)'
;MISDWTPEDRQNLRNKVPMTGLRTPFQGRMLLHVAEDVLKWAKDGLDRRCLNESVFLDPLKEVVTTGSTPADKLLKMYNNKWRNNIDPVFRECCY
;
A
#
# COMPACT_ATOMS: atom_id res chain seq x y z
N MET A 1 -17.55 -5.84 -4.65
CA MET A 1 -16.21 -5.89 -5.25
C MET A 1 -15.51 -7.22 -5.04
N ILE A 2 -15.57 -7.82 -3.83
CA ILE A 2 -14.97 -9.15 -3.56
C ILE A 2 -15.89 -10.33 -3.90
N SER A 3 -17.17 -10.07 -4.20
CA SER A 3 -18.18 -11.09 -4.50
C SER A 3 -17.81 -11.94 -5.72
N ASP A 4 -17.12 -11.33 -6.67
CA ASP A 4 -16.69 -11.95 -7.93
C ASP A 4 -15.32 -12.62 -7.82
N TRP A 5 -14.68 -12.61 -6.63
CA TRP A 5 -13.33 -13.14 -6.45
C TRP A 5 -13.36 -14.61 -6.04
N THR A 6 -12.74 -15.45 -6.86
CA THR A 6 -12.55 -16.85 -6.53
C THR A 6 -11.62 -17.01 -5.31
N PRO A 7 -11.71 -18.13 -4.57
CA PRO A 7 -10.75 -18.42 -3.51
C PRO A 7 -9.30 -18.52 -4.04
N GLU A 8 -9.12 -19.01 -5.26
CA GLU A 8 -7.81 -19.08 -5.92
C GLU A 8 -7.24 -17.69 -6.23
N ASP A 9 -8.08 -16.76 -6.71
CA ASP A 9 -7.69 -15.36 -6.93
C ASP A 9 -7.17 -14.70 -5.65
N ARG A 10 -7.86 -14.93 -4.53
CA ARG A 10 -7.45 -14.43 -3.21
C ARG A 10 -6.12 -15.03 -2.77
N GLN A 11 -5.92 -16.32 -2.98
CA GLN A 11 -4.66 -16.99 -2.64
C GLN A 11 -3.51 -16.49 -3.54
N ASN A 12 -3.77 -16.29 -4.82
CA ASN A 12 -2.80 -15.78 -5.79
C ASN A 12 -2.34 -14.37 -5.42
N LEU A 13 -3.28 -13.49 -5.07
CA LEU A 13 -2.96 -12.17 -4.53
C LEU A 13 -2.12 -12.27 -3.25
N ARG A 14 -2.51 -13.11 -2.30
CA ARG A 14 -1.77 -13.31 -1.05
C ARG A 14 -0.32 -13.74 -1.29
N ASN A 15 -0.07 -14.56 -2.31
CA ASN A 15 1.26 -15.04 -2.64
C ASN A 15 2.11 -14.03 -3.43
N LYS A 16 1.49 -13.21 -4.29
CA LYS A 16 2.22 -12.28 -5.21
C LYS A 16 2.45 -10.89 -4.64
N VAL A 17 1.55 -10.41 -3.79
CA VAL A 17 1.64 -9.08 -3.15
C VAL A 17 2.92 -8.90 -2.32
N PRO A 18 3.42 -9.90 -1.56
CA PRO A 18 4.67 -9.75 -0.83
C PRO A 18 5.88 -9.41 -1.71
N MET A 19 5.91 -9.89 -2.96
CA MET A 19 7.00 -9.61 -3.90
C MET A 19 6.78 -8.35 -4.73
N THR A 20 5.57 -8.14 -5.23
CA THR A 20 5.29 -7.11 -6.25
C THR A 20 4.45 -5.95 -5.73
N GLY A 21 3.99 -6.01 -4.49
CA GLY A 21 3.22 -4.95 -3.82
C GLY A 21 2.00 -4.53 -4.63
N LEU A 22 1.79 -3.22 -4.74
CA LEU A 22 0.69 -2.63 -5.49
C LEU A 22 0.79 -2.80 -7.01
N ARG A 23 1.96 -3.23 -7.52
CA ARG A 23 2.19 -3.52 -8.94
C ARG A 23 1.75 -4.93 -9.35
N THR A 24 1.21 -5.71 -8.41
CA THR A 24 0.71 -7.06 -8.70
C THR A 24 -0.38 -7.01 -9.79
N PRO A 25 -0.25 -7.73 -10.91
CA PRO A 25 -1.30 -7.83 -11.91
C PRO A 25 -2.45 -8.71 -11.40
N PHE A 26 -3.68 -8.25 -11.58
CA PHE A 26 -4.90 -8.90 -11.11
C PHE A 26 -6.08 -8.67 -12.07
N GLN A 27 -6.66 -9.75 -12.61
CA GLN A 27 -7.85 -9.71 -13.50
C GLN A 27 -7.78 -8.64 -14.61
N GLY A 28 -6.64 -8.53 -15.30
CA GLY A 28 -6.46 -7.58 -16.41
C GLY A 28 -6.17 -6.13 -15.99
N ARG A 29 -6.08 -5.82 -14.69
CA ARG A 29 -5.67 -4.52 -14.14
C ARG A 29 -4.57 -4.67 -13.11
N MET A 30 -3.95 -3.58 -12.68
CA MET A 30 -3.05 -3.59 -11.52
C MET A 30 -3.84 -3.57 -10.21
N LEU A 31 -3.28 -4.21 -9.17
CA LEU A 31 -3.82 -4.15 -7.81
C LEU A 31 -3.90 -2.70 -7.30
N LEU A 32 -3.04 -1.81 -7.83
CA LEU A 32 -3.10 -0.37 -7.62
C LEU A 32 -4.51 0.21 -7.83
N HIS A 33 -5.18 -0.13 -8.93
CA HIS A 33 -6.51 0.39 -9.23
C HIS A 33 -7.56 -0.11 -8.25
N VAL A 34 -7.42 -1.36 -7.77
CA VAL A 34 -8.26 -1.88 -6.70
C VAL A 34 -8.03 -1.10 -5.41
N ALA A 35 -6.78 -0.76 -5.10
CA ALA A 35 -6.45 0.04 -3.92
C ALA A 35 -7.01 1.47 -4.02
N GLU A 36 -7.00 2.08 -5.21
CA GLU A 36 -7.63 3.40 -5.46
C GLU A 36 -9.14 3.36 -5.19
N ASP A 37 -9.85 2.37 -5.74
CA ASP A 37 -11.29 2.18 -5.54
C ASP A 37 -11.62 1.99 -4.05
N VAL A 38 -10.87 1.11 -3.37
CA VAL A 38 -11.08 0.80 -1.95
C VAL A 38 -10.80 2.01 -1.07
N LEU A 39 -9.76 2.78 -1.36
CA LEU A 39 -9.39 3.95 -0.58
C LEU A 39 -10.42 5.08 -0.74
N LYS A 40 -11.00 5.23 -1.95
CA LYS A 40 -12.12 6.13 -2.19
C LYS A 40 -13.32 5.76 -1.32
N TRP A 41 -13.71 4.49 -1.30
CA TRP A 41 -14.83 4.03 -0.46
C TRP A 41 -14.55 4.17 1.04
N ALA A 42 -13.32 3.91 1.47
CA ALA A 42 -12.90 4.12 2.85
C ALA A 42 -13.05 5.60 3.26
N LYS A 43 -12.61 6.52 2.40
CA LYS A 43 -12.77 7.96 2.61
C LYS A 43 -14.25 8.36 2.68
N ASP A 44 -15.06 7.93 1.72
CA ASP A 44 -16.50 8.23 1.70
C ASP A 44 -17.20 7.70 2.97
N GLY A 45 -16.77 6.53 3.47
CA GLY A 45 -17.28 5.96 4.72
C GLY A 45 -16.91 6.77 5.96
N LEU A 46 -15.67 7.28 6.05
CA LEU A 46 -15.23 8.13 7.16
C LEU A 46 -15.86 9.53 7.10
N ASP A 47 -15.98 10.11 5.91
CA ASP A 47 -16.62 11.41 5.72
C ASP A 47 -18.10 11.37 6.14
N ARG A 48 -18.81 10.26 5.87
CA ARG A 48 -20.19 10.04 6.35
C ARG A 48 -20.31 9.99 7.87
N ARG A 49 -19.24 9.64 8.60
CA ARG A 49 -19.23 9.64 10.07
C ARG A 49 -19.05 11.04 10.65
N CYS A 50 -18.61 12.02 9.85
CA CYS A 50 -18.36 13.41 10.27
C CYS A 50 -17.39 13.54 11.47
N LEU A 51 -16.45 12.59 11.62
CA LEU A 51 -15.47 12.56 12.71
C LEU A 51 -14.10 13.15 12.33
N ASN A 52 -13.94 13.65 11.09
CA ASN A 52 -12.68 14.16 10.53
C ASN A 52 -11.50 13.17 10.59
N GLU A 53 -11.78 11.86 10.59
CA GLU A 53 -10.78 10.78 10.62
C GLU A 53 -10.15 10.51 9.23
N SER A 54 -10.66 11.15 8.17
CA SER A 54 -10.18 10.97 6.79
C SER A 54 -8.71 11.38 6.58
N VAL A 55 -8.13 12.16 7.52
CA VAL A 55 -6.70 12.52 7.55
C VAL A 55 -5.81 11.29 7.77
N PHE A 56 -6.28 10.29 8.51
CA PHE A 56 -5.51 9.05 8.72
C PHE A 56 -5.30 8.25 7.42
N LEU A 57 -6.06 8.55 6.37
CA LEU A 57 -5.90 7.93 5.06
C LEU A 57 -4.85 8.63 4.18
N ASP A 58 -4.37 9.83 4.52
CA ASP A 58 -3.37 10.54 3.71
C ASP A 58 -2.05 9.76 3.48
N PRO A 59 -1.44 9.08 4.48
CA PRO A 59 -0.27 8.25 4.20
C PRO A 59 -0.58 7.10 3.24
N LEU A 60 -1.80 6.55 3.28
CA LEU A 60 -2.23 5.49 2.35
C LEU A 60 -2.48 6.05 0.95
N LYS A 61 -3.05 7.26 0.83
CA LYS A 61 -3.20 7.95 -0.46
C LYS A 61 -1.85 8.16 -1.12
N GLU A 62 -0.85 8.59 -0.36
CA GLU A 62 0.49 8.81 -0.90
C GLU A 62 1.08 7.51 -1.47
N VAL A 63 0.94 6.39 -0.75
CA VAL A 63 1.41 5.08 -1.20
C VAL A 63 0.69 4.62 -2.47
N VAL A 64 -0.62 4.83 -2.57
CA VAL A 64 -1.40 4.50 -3.77
C VAL A 64 -1.05 5.43 -4.94
N THR A 65 -0.88 6.73 -4.69
CA THR A 65 -0.57 7.70 -5.75
C THR A 65 0.84 7.49 -6.33
N THR A 66 1.81 7.20 -5.46
CA THR A 66 3.20 6.98 -5.87
C THR A 66 3.47 5.55 -6.34
N GLY A 67 2.54 4.61 -6.08
CA GLY A 67 2.73 3.18 -6.26
C GLY A 67 3.97 2.63 -5.52
N SER A 68 4.50 3.38 -4.56
CA SER A 68 5.73 3.07 -3.83
C SER A 68 5.37 2.75 -2.40
N THR A 69 5.65 1.51 -1.99
CA THR A 69 5.38 1.08 -0.62
C THR A 69 6.36 1.73 0.36
N PRO A 70 6.04 1.78 1.67
CA PRO A 70 7.02 2.16 2.68
C PRO A 70 8.29 1.32 2.61
N ALA A 71 8.18 0.04 2.24
CA ALA A 71 9.32 -0.84 2.01
C ALA A 71 10.19 -0.35 0.83
N ASP A 72 9.60 0.11 -0.28
CA ASP A 72 10.36 0.71 -1.39
C ASP A 72 11.12 1.96 -0.96
N LYS A 73 10.53 2.79 -0.08
CA LYS A 73 11.20 3.96 0.47
C LYS A 73 12.40 3.57 1.33
N LEU A 74 12.24 2.58 2.20
CA LEU A 74 13.33 2.04 3.02
C LEU A 74 14.43 1.40 2.16
N LEU A 75 14.08 0.66 1.11
CA LEU A 75 15.05 0.10 0.17
C LEU A 75 15.82 1.20 -0.58
N LYS A 76 15.15 2.28 -0.99
CA LYS A 76 15.83 3.45 -1.57
C LYS A 76 16.77 4.12 -0.57
N MET A 77 16.38 4.24 0.69
CA MET A 77 17.24 4.79 1.74
C MET A 77 18.44 3.87 2.00
N TYR A 78 18.22 2.56 2.06
CA TYR A 78 19.26 1.55 2.22
C TYR A 78 20.31 1.62 1.10
N ASN A 79 19.87 1.60 -0.16
CA ASN A 79 20.77 1.62 -1.32
C ASN A 79 21.50 2.96 -1.50
N ASN A 80 20.91 4.08 -1.08
CA ASN A 80 21.48 5.42 -1.26
C ASN A 80 22.06 5.98 0.04
N LYS A 81 21.19 6.48 0.92
CA LYS A 81 21.55 7.24 2.12
C LYS A 81 22.35 6.41 3.12
N TRP A 82 21.98 5.14 3.30
CA TRP A 82 22.60 4.27 4.28
C TRP A 82 23.72 3.40 3.71
N ARG A 83 23.99 3.47 2.38
CA ARG A 83 25.10 2.78 1.71
C ARG A 83 25.19 1.30 2.08
N ASN A 84 24.08 0.58 1.98
CA ASN A 84 23.93 -0.83 2.36
C ASN A 84 24.12 -1.13 3.86
N ASN A 85 24.11 -0.11 4.72
CA ASN A 85 24.04 -0.30 6.17
C ASN A 85 22.58 -0.24 6.65
N ILE A 86 22.18 -1.17 7.51
CA ILE A 86 20.84 -1.20 8.10
C ILE A 86 20.78 -0.49 9.46
N ASP A 87 21.91 -0.25 10.15
CA ASP A 87 21.97 0.44 11.45
C ASP A 87 21.13 1.73 11.55
N PRO A 88 21.09 2.60 10.53
CA PRO A 88 20.32 3.85 10.62
C PRO A 88 18.80 3.65 10.73
N VAL A 89 18.27 2.48 10.36
CA VAL A 89 16.83 2.17 10.51
C VAL A 89 16.40 2.25 11.98
N PHE A 90 17.28 1.83 12.90
CA PHE A 90 17.01 1.86 14.33
C PHE A 90 17.06 3.27 14.91
N ARG A 91 17.53 4.28 14.17
CA ARG A 91 17.47 5.69 14.59
C ARG A 91 16.34 6.44 13.90
N GLU A 92 16.14 6.20 12.60
CA GLU A 92 15.16 6.93 11.79
C GLU A 92 13.73 6.38 11.91
N CYS A 93 13.55 5.11 12.30
CA CYS A 93 12.23 4.50 12.53
C CYS A 93 11.98 4.19 14.02
N CYS A 94 12.61 4.94 14.93
CA CYS A 94 12.26 4.90 16.35
C CYS A 94 10.89 5.53 16.60
N TYR A 95 10.13 4.95 17.54
CA TYR A 95 8.87 5.48 18.07
C TYR A 95 9.11 6.43 19.23
#